data_AF-A0A565C8W6-F1
#
_entry.id   AF-A0A565C8W6-F1
#
_cell.length_a   1.000
_cell.length_b   1.000
_cell.length_c   1.000
_cell.angle_alpha   90.00
_cell.angle_beta   90.00
_cell.angle_gamma   90.00
#
_symmetry.space_group_name_H-M   'P 1'
#
loop_
_entity.id
_entity.type
_entity.pdbx_description
1 polymer ?
#
loop_
_entity_poly.entity_id
_entity_poly.type
_entity_poly.pdbx_seq_one_letter_code
_entity_poly.pdbx_strand_id
1 'polypeptide(L)'
;MDLAKVSSFLIVILFLINVASSTTFTVVNQCNYTVWPGLLSGAGTTPLPTTGFSLASSESRLISIPASWSGRIWARTLCNQNSTTGKFKCVTGDCGSSQIECSGAGANPPATLAEFTLNGAGDLDFYDVSLVDGYNIPMTIVPNGGVTGDGNCKAAGCAVELNGVCPSQLKVTVEADGGVAVACKSACEAFGTPEYCCSGAFGTPDTCKPSEYSGFFKEACPTSYSYAYDDGTSTFTCSGADYVITFCPPPSPRGAAPYSQLEGFSIAAAASLAASPTFSVAFSLGILAVAVF
;
A
#
# COMPACT_ATOMS: atom_id res chain seq x y z
N MET A 1 22.09 48.30 37.10
CA MET A 1 22.95 47.11 37.06
C MET A 1 22.27 46.08 36.15
N ASP A 2 21.81 46.42 34.93
CA ASP A 2 20.70 45.65 34.34
C ASP A 2 20.74 45.45 32.82
N LEU A 3 21.91 45.54 32.19
CA LEU A 3 22.05 45.16 30.77
C LEU A 3 22.86 43.88 30.55
N ALA A 4 23.88 43.63 31.38
CA ALA A 4 24.72 42.44 31.28
C ALA A 4 24.00 41.14 31.69
N LYS A 5 23.02 41.21 32.62
CA LYS A 5 22.24 40.04 33.06
C LYS A 5 21.21 39.58 32.03
N VAL A 6 20.65 40.49 31.24
CA VAL A 6 19.67 40.17 30.19
C VAL A 6 20.34 39.44 29.02
N SER A 7 21.59 39.84 28.69
CA SER A 7 22.39 39.18 27.63
C SER A 7 22.75 37.73 27.97
N SER A 8 23.10 37.46 29.24
CA SER A 8 23.46 36.10 29.68
C SER A 8 22.25 35.14 29.70
N PHE A 9 21.05 35.65 30.01
CA PHE A 9 19.82 34.85 30.00
C PHE A 9 19.37 34.46 28.58
N LEU A 10 19.60 35.33 27.58
CA LEU A 10 19.29 35.04 26.17
C LEU A 10 20.22 33.98 25.58
N ILE A 11 21.50 33.99 25.96
CA ILE A 11 22.49 33.02 25.47
C ILE A 11 22.21 31.62 26.04
N VAL A 12 21.78 31.50 27.31
CA VAL A 12 21.42 30.20 27.91
C VAL A 12 20.14 29.60 27.31
N ILE A 13 19.17 30.43 26.89
CA ILE A 13 17.95 29.95 26.21
C ILE A 13 18.25 29.44 24.79
N LEU A 14 19.24 30.00 24.08
CA LEU A 14 19.65 29.50 22.75
C LEU A 14 20.34 28.13 22.78
N PHE A 15 20.87 27.69 23.92
CA PHE A 15 21.53 26.37 24.07
C PHE A 15 20.57 25.24 24.50
N LEU A 16 19.29 25.53 24.77
CA LEU A 16 18.31 24.51 25.19
C LEU A 16 17.31 24.11 24.10
N ILE A 17 17.43 24.66 22.89
CA ILE A 17 16.78 24.09 21.71
C ILE A 17 17.54 22.83 21.30
N ASN A 18 17.28 21.73 22.02
CA ASN A 18 17.39 20.41 21.42
C ASN A 18 16.35 20.38 20.29
N VAL A 19 16.79 20.73 19.08
CA VAL A 19 16.03 20.44 17.88
C VAL A 19 16.02 18.92 17.79
N ALA A 20 15.01 18.28 18.38
CA ALA A 20 14.72 16.90 18.06
C ALA A 20 14.42 16.87 16.57
N SER A 21 15.34 16.32 15.78
CA SER A 21 15.10 16.10 14.36
C SER A 21 13.99 15.05 14.26
N SER A 22 12.78 15.49 13.92
CA SER A 22 11.65 14.60 13.70
C SER A 22 11.70 14.10 12.26
N THR A 23 11.70 12.79 12.08
CA THR A 23 11.49 12.16 10.78
C THR A 23 10.08 12.46 10.28
N THR A 24 9.95 12.82 9.02
CA THR A 24 8.65 13.06 8.38
C THR A 24 8.31 11.92 7.45
N PHE A 25 7.11 11.37 7.61
CA PHE A 25 6.52 10.45 6.65
C PHE A 25 5.56 11.20 5.73
N THR A 26 5.73 11.04 4.43
CA THR A 26 4.78 11.47 3.40
C THR A 26 4.01 10.25 2.91
N VAL A 27 2.76 10.11 3.33
CA VAL A 27 1.88 9.02 2.90
C VAL A 27 1.11 9.47 1.67
N VAL A 28 1.29 8.79 0.55
CA VAL A 28 0.75 9.17 -0.78
C VAL A 28 -0.17 8.08 -1.29
N ASN A 29 -1.35 8.48 -1.77
CA ASN A 29 -2.25 7.58 -2.50
C ASN A 29 -2.14 7.86 -4.01
N GLN A 30 -1.49 6.97 -4.75
CA GLN A 30 -1.46 6.99 -6.23
C GLN A 30 -2.50 6.03 -6.84
N CYS A 31 -3.31 5.38 -6.03
CA CYS A 31 -4.42 4.56 -6.51
C CYS A 31 -5.51 5.45 -7.10
N ASN A 32 -6.28 4.95 -8.06
CA ASN A 32 -7.42 5.65 -8.65
C ASN A 32 -8.70 5.57 -7.78
N TYR A 33 -8.55 5.20 -6.50
CA TYR A 33 -9.62 5.07 -5.51
C TYR A 33 -9.13 5.56 -4.15
N THR A 34 -10.07 5.88 -3.26
CA THR A 34 -9.77 6.23 -1.88
C THR A 34 -9.23 5.03 -1.11
N VAL A 35 -8.18 5.26 -0.33
CA VAL A 35 -7.67 4.30 0.66
C VAL A 35 -7.83 4.90 2.06
N TRP A 36 -7.84 4.04 3.07
CA TRP A 36 -7.88 4.48 4.46
C TRP A 36 -6.65 3.98 5.19
N PRO A 37 -5.56 4.76 5.25
CA PRO A 37 -4.36 4.32 5.96
C PRO A 37 -4.66 4.01 7.42
N GLY A 38 -4.05 2.95 7.93
CA GLY A 38 -4.00 2.58 9.34
C GLY A 38 -2.55 2.68 9.82
N LEU A 39 -2.37 3.12 11.06
CA LEU A 39 -1.07 3.30 11.68
C LEU A 39 -1.07 2.68 13.07
N LEU A 40 -0.03 1.91 13.36
CA LEU A 40 0.17 1.27 14.65
C LEU A 40 1.56 1.59 15.17
N SER A 41 1.64 2.32 16.28
CA SER A 41 2.86 2.42 17.09
C SER A 41 3.11 1.09 17.81
N GLY A 42 4.36 0.62 17.77
CA GLY A 42 4.82 -0.54 18.52
C GLY A 42 4.83 -0.32 20.04
N ALA A 43 4.96 -1.40 20.79
CA ALA A 43 5.03 -1.33 22.24
C ALA A 43 6.28 -0.54 22.69
N GLY A 44 6.11 0.37 23.65
CA GLY A 44 7.21 1.14 24.23
C GLY A 44 7.65 2.37 23.42
N THR A 45 7.06 2.64 22.25
CA THR A 45 7.29 3.90 21.54
C THR A 45 6.17 4.93 21.77
N THR A 46 6.44 6.17 21.42
CA THR A 46 5.47 7.27 21.54
C THR A 46 4.33 7.07 20.53
N PRO A 47 3.05 7.11 20.97
CA PRO A 47 1.91 7.02 20.07
C PRO A 47 1.88 8.17 19.05
N LEU A 48 1.46 7.86 17.83
CA LEU A 48 1.20 8.88 16.81
C LEU A 48 -0.10 9.65 17.12
N PRO A 49 -0.24 10.90 16.65
CA PRO A 49 -1.44 11.71 16.88
C PRO A 49 -2.69 11.19 16.14
N THR A 50 -2.52 10.25 15.20
CA THR A 50 -3.59 9.54 14.50
C THR A 50 -3.16 8.10 14.27
N THR A 51 -4.14 7.20 14.30
CA THR A 51 -4.02 5.75 14.02
C THR A 51 -4.77 5.36 12.75
N GLY A 52 -5.47 6.29 12.11
CA GLY A 52 -6.07 6.06 10.80
C GLY A 52 -6.80 7.26 10.23
N PHE A 53 -6.84 7.36 8.91
CA PHE A 53 -7.49 8.46 8.19
C PHE A 53 -7.95 8.04 6.81
N SER A 54 -8.71 8.90 6.13
CA SER A 54 -9.06 8.76 4.71
C SER A 54 -8.01 9.48 3.86
N LEU A 55 -7.64 8.91 2.72
CA LEU A 55 -6.72 9.50 1.76
C LEU A 55 -7.27 9.29 0.34
N ALA A 56 -7.77 10.35 -0.28
CA ALA A 56 -8.38 10.31 -1.62
C ALA A 56 -7.33 10.01 -2.70
N SER A 57 -7.79 9.65 -3.91
CA SER A 57 -6.91 9.48 -5.07
C SER A 57 -6.04 10.71 -5.28
N SER A 58 -4.74 10.49 -5.48
CA SER A 58 -3.72 11.54 -5.69
C SER A 58 -3.49 12.47 -4.49
N GLU A 59 -4.06 12.16 -3.32
CA GLU A 59 -3.82 12.91 -2.09
C GLU A 59 -2.55 12.41 -1.39
N SER A 60 -1.92 13.31 -0.63
CA SER A 60 -0.81 12.99 0.26
C SER A 60 -1.01 13.62 1.64
N ARG A 61 -0.52 12.94 2.68
CA ARG A 61 -0.53 13.46 4.06
C ARG A 61 0.86 13.35 4.68
N LEU A 62 1.31 14.46 5.28
CA LEU A 62 2.51 14.52 6.10
C LEU A 62 2.21 14.09 7.53
N ILE A 63 3.09 13.28 8.10
CA ILE A 63 3.02 12.80 9.49
C ILE A 63 4.39 13.02 10.11
N SER A 64 4.43 13.82 11.17
CA SER A 64 5.63 13.96 12.00
C SER A 64 5.76 12.72 12.88
N ILE A 65 6.89 12.03 12.77
CA ILE A 65 7.17 10.80 13.51
C ILE A 65 8.11 11.11 14.69
N PRO A 66 7.79 10.64 15.91
CA PRO A 66 8.69 10.76 17.04
C PRO A 66 10.05 10.09 16.78
N ALA A 67 11.11 10.59 17.41
CA ALA A 67 12.40 9.91 17.41
C ALA A 67 12.26 8.51 18.02
N SER A 68 13.05 7.55 17.53
CA SER A 68 13.01 6.15 17.97
C SER A 68 11.61 5.50 17.85
N TRP A 69 10.82 5.93 16.87
CA TRP A 69 9.53 5.31 16.58
C TRP A 69 9.71 3.96 15.89
N SER A 70 8.99 2.95 16.39
CA SER A 70 8.86 1.66 15.73
C SER A 70 7.39 1.34 15.56
N GLY A 71 7.01 0.81 14.41
CA GLY A 71 5.61 0.54 14.10
C GLY A 71 5.38 0.25 12.63
N ARG A 72 4.10 0.25 12.25
CA ARG A 72 3.68 -0.13 10.90
C ARG A 72 2.55 0.73 10.36
N ILE A 73 2.51 0.83 9.04
CA ILE A 73 1.51 1.55 8.25
C ILE A 73 0.97 0.61 7.19
N TRP A 74 -0.34 0.62 6.96
CA TRP A 74 -0.99 -0.14 5.89
C TRP A 74 -2.12 0.68 5.29
N ALA A 75 -2.65 0.23 4.14
CA ALA A 75 -3.84 0.81 3.54
C ALA A 75 -5.02 -0.16 3.64
N ARG A 76 -6.17 0.36 4.11
CA ARG A 76 -7.46 -0.32 4.02
C ARG A 76 -8.15 0.04 2.71
N THR A 77 -8.87 -0.91 2.13
CA THR A 77 -9.61 -0.70 0.88
C THR A 77 -11.05 -1.19 0.99
N LEU A 78 -11.89 -0.72 0.06
CA LEU A 78 -13.32 -1.07 -0.04
C LEU A 78 -14.04 -0.79 1.29
N CYS A 79 -13.76 0.36 1.89
CA CYS A 79 -14.33 0.75 3.16
C CYS A 79 -15.68 1.45 2.99
N ASN A 80 -16.58 1.19 3.92
CA ASN A 80 -17.88 1.84 3.98
C ASN A 80 -18.25 2.16 5.43
N GLN A 81 -18.92 3.30 5.62
CA GLN A 81 -19.57 3.62 6.89
C GLN A 81 -21.05 3.31 6.78
N ASN A 82 -21.51 2.36 7.60
CA ASN A 82 -22.92 2.00 7.64
C ASN A 82 -23.75 3.19 8.15
N SER A 83 -24.65 3.69 7.31
CA SER A 83 -25.42 4.91 7.57
C SER A 83 -26.38 4.81 8.77
N THR A 84 -26.81 3.60 9.14
CA THR A 84 -27.72 3.37 10.27
C THR A 84 -26.99 3.24 11.61
N THR A 85 -25.85 2.55 11.62
CA THR A 85 -25.09 2.24 12.85
C THR A 85 -23.89 3.13 13.08
N GLY A 86 -23.48 3.90 12.06
CA GLY A 86 -22.25 4.69 12.06
C GLY A 86 -20.96 3.87 12.03
N LYS A 87 -21.04 2.53 11.98
CA LYS A 87 -19.87 1.64 12.00
C LYS A 87 -19.11 1.70 10.68
N PHE A 88 -17.81 1.93 10.78
CA PHE A 88 -16.88 1.88 9.66
C PHE A 88 -16.28 0.48 9.52
N LYS A 89 -16.26 -0.07 8.31
CA LYS A 89 -15.68 -1.39 8.03
C LYS A 89 -15.05 -1.42 6.64
N CYS A 90 -13.93 -2.11 6.52
CA CYS A 90 -13.23 -2.36 5.27
C CYS A 90 -13.24 -3.84 4.90
N VAL A 91 -13.09 -4.15 3.61
CA VAL A 91 -12.95 -5.53 3.15
C VAL A 91 -11.52 -6.04 3.39
N THR A 92 -10.51 -5.20 3.12
CA THR A 92 -9.10 -5.56 3.29
C THR A 92 -8.41 -4.63 4.28
N GLY A 93 -7.50 -5.20 5.08
CA GLY A 93 -6.73 -4.47 6.10
C GLY A 93 -7.54 -3.86 7.25
N ASP A 94 -8.83 -4.21 7.39
CA ASP A 94 -9.69 -3.67 8.45
C ASP A 94 -9.07 -3.87 9.83
N CYS A 95 -9.16 -2.88 10.72
CA CYS A 95 -8.55 -2.95 12.05
C CYS A 95 -9.56 -3.24 13.17
N GLY A 96 -10.81 -3.58 12.84
CA GLY A 96 -11.82 -4.02 13.82
C GLY A 96 -12.33 -2.95 14.78
N SER A 97 -11.81 -1.71 14.74
CA SER A 97 -12.21 -0.63 15.65
C SER A 97 -13.64 -0.12 15.40
N SER A 98 -14.26 -0.48 14.28
CA SER A 98 -15.51 0.08 13.78
C SER A 98 -15.45 1.60 13.50
N GLN A 99 -14.24 2.18 13.43
CA GLN A 99 -13.96 3.60 13.19
C GLN A 99 -12.86 3.78 12.14
N ILE A 100 -12.73 4.99 11.59
CA ILE A 100 -11.58 5.32 10.72
C ILE A 100 -10.27 5.22 11.52
N GLU A 101 -10.26 5.71 12.76
CA GLU A 101 -9.13 5.52 13.68
C GLU A 101 -9.03 4.03 14.09
N CYS A 102 -7.82 3.46 14.07
CA CYS A 102 -7.60 2.05 14.45
C CYS A 102 -7.39 1.86 15.96
N SER A 103 -7.19 2.93 16.72
CA SER A 103 -7.19 2.92 18.20
C SER A 103 -6.23 1.88 18.81
N GLY A 104 -5.05 1.70 18.19
CA GLY A 104 -4.03 0.75 18.63
C GLY A 104 -4.26 -0.70 18.16
N ALA A 105 -5.29 -0.97 17.36
CA ALA A 105 -5.45 -2.24 16.68
C ALA A 105 -4.61 -2.31 15.39
N GLY A 106 -4.10 -3.50 15.08
CA GLY A 106 -3.42 -3.78 13.80
C GLY A 106 -4.39 -4.10 12.68
N ALA A 107 -3.86 -4.23 11.46
CA ALA A 107 -4.61 -4.75 10.33
C ALA A 107 -5.04 -6.20 10.58
N ASN A 108 -6.27 -6.55 10.20
CA ASN A 108 -6.66 -7.93 9.96
C ASN A 108 -6.09 -8.36 8.59
N PRO A 109 -5.23 -9.39 8.54
CA PRO A 109 -4.69 -9.89 7.28
C PRO A 109 -5.79 -10.39 6.31
N PRO A 110 -5.55 -10.37 4.99
CA PRO A 110 -4.32 -9.93 4.33
C PRO A 110 -4.13 -8.41 4.24
N ALA A 111 -2.90 -7.95 4.48
CA ALA A 111 -2.52 -6.54 4.34
C ALA A 111 -1.02 -6.39 4.00
N THR A 112 -0.72 -5.61 2.97
CA THR A 112 0.65 -5.15 2.70
C THR A 112 1.06 -4.16 3.80
N LEU A 113 2.21 -4.36 4.43
CA LEU A 113 2.68 -3.53 5.54
C LEU A 113 3.93 -2.73 5.14
N ALA A 114 4.00 -1.46 5.54
CA ALA A 114 5.25 -0.71 5.63
C ALA A 114 5.68 -0.70 7.11
N GLU A 115 6.84 -1.25 7.40
CA GLU A 115 7.36 -1.43 8.76
C GLU A 115 8.60 -0.57 8.97
N PHE A 116 8.74 -0.01 10.17
CA PHE A 116 9.86 0.87 10.53
C PHE A 116 10.34 0.62 11.96
N THR A 117 11.64 0.81 12.16
CA THR A 117 12.28 1.05 13.45
C THR A 117 13.29 2.17 13.26
N LEU A 118 12.92 3.39 13.63
CA LEU A 118 13.76 4.57 13.52
C LEU A 118 14.81 4.60 14.64
N ASN A 119 16.00 5.13 14.35
CA ASN A 119 17.11 5.25 15.30
C ASN A 119 17.35 3.95 16.09
N GLY A 120 17.36 2.81 15.40
CA GLY A 120 17.57 1.49 15.95
C GLY A 120 19.05 1.17 16.17
N ALA A 121 19.44 -0.07 15.89
CA ALA A 121 20.83 -0.50 16.07
C ALA A 121 21.80 0.34 15.22
N GLY A 122 22.81 0.91 15.88
CA GLY A 122 23.81 1.77 15.23
C GLY A 122 23.27 3.13 14.76
N ASP A 123 22.21 3.63 15.40
CA ASP A 123 21.51 4.88 15.04
C ASP A 123 20.95 4.88 13.61
N LEU A 124 20.79 3.70 13.02
CA LEU A 124 20.17 3.49 11.72
C LEU A 124 18.66 3.32 11.87
N ASP A 125 17.94 3.88 10.93
CA ASP A 125 16.57 3.50 10.67
C ASP A 125 16.55 2.16 9.92
N PHE A 126 15.66 1.27 10.34
CA PHE A 126 15.34 0.02 9.65
C PHE A 126 13.94 0.16 9.07
N TYR A 127 13.76 -0.25 7.82
CA TYR A 127 12.46 -0.21 7.17
C TYR A 127 12.35 -1.28 6.10
N ASP A 128 11.11 -1.67 5.84
CA ASP A 128 10.78 -2.66 4.84
C ASP A 128 9.30 -2.59 4.44
N VAL A 129 8.99 -3.22 3.31
CA VAL A 129 7.61 -3.57 2.98
C VAL A 129 7.46 -5.08 3.14
N SER A 130 6.46 -5.49 3.89
CA SER A 130 6.25 -6.88 4.29
C SER A 130 4.95 -7.45 3.74
N LEU A 131 5.07 -8.64 3.17
CA LEU A 131 3.98 -9.48 2.66
C LEU A 131 3.79 -10.74 3.54
N VAL A 132 4.40 -10.75 4.73
CA VAL A 132 4.26 -11.84 5.72
C VAL A 132 2.79 -11.99 6.14
N ASP A 133 2.10 -10.86 6.31
CA ASP A 133 0.66 -10.78 6.59
C ASP A 133 -0.17 -10.74 5.28
N GLY A 134 0.41 -11.17 4.15
CA GLY A 134 -0.23 -11.17 2.84
C GLY A 134 -0.18 -9.81 2.13
N TYR A 135 -0.99 -9.69 1.09
CA TYR A 135 -0.99 -8.56 0.17
C TYR A 135 -2.42 -8.11 -0.08
N ASN A 136 -2.65 -6.79 -0.13
CA ASN A 136 -3.91 -6.24 -0.61
C ASN A 136 -3.73 -5.13 -1.65
N ILE A 137 -2.65 -4.36 -1.57
CA ILE A 137 -2.39 -3.22 -2.46
C ILE A 137 -0.88 -3.04 -2.70
N PRO A 138 -0.45 -2.53 -3.87
CA PRO A 138 0.95 -2.26 -4.10
C PRO A 138 1.44 -1.13 -3.19
N MET A 139 2.65 -1.25 -2.66
CA MET A 139 3.23 -0.30 -1.72
C MET A 139 4.75 -0.18 -1.88
N THR A 140 5.27 1.04 -1.77
CA THR A 140 6.71 1.28 -1.68
C THR A 140 7.05 2.27 -0.58
N ILE A 141 8.24 2.12 0.00
CA ILE A 141 8.91 3.08 0.85
C ILE A 141 10.12 3.61 0.09
N VAL A 142 10.22 4.94 -0.04
CA VAL A 142 11.37 5.60 -0.65
C VAL A 142 11.94 6.60 0.35
N PRO A 143 13.19 6.41 0.83
CA PRO A 143 13.88 7.42 1.62
C PRO A 143 14.08 8.70 0.81
N ASN A 144 13.88 9.84 1.45
CA ASN A 144 14.12 11.17 0.90
C ASN A 144 15.25 11.84 1.69
N GLY A 145 16.39 12.02 1.04
CA GLY A 145 17.62 12.45 1.69
C GLY A 145 18.39 11.25 2.27
N GLY A 146 18.93 11.42 3.47
CA GLY A 146 19.78 10.44 4.14
C GLY A 146 21.27 10.76 4.08
N VAL A 147 21.99 10.26 5.07
CA VAL A 147 23.45 10.42 5.18
C VAL A 147 24.13 9.46 4.20
N THR A 148 24.93 10.02 3.29
CA THR A 148 25.67 9.20 2.32
C THR A 148 26.70 8.33 3.03
N GLY A 149 26.60 7.01 2.83
CA GLY A 149 27.51 6.03 3.43
C GLY A 149 26.93 5.30 4.65
N ASP A 150 25.81 5.77 5.21
CA ASP A 150 25.12 5.15 6.35
C ASP A 150 23.89 4.37 5.86
N GLY A 151 23.95 3.05 5.96
CA GLY A 151 22.92 2.17 5.40
C GLY A 151 22.91 2.14 3.87
N ASN A 152 21.85 1.57 3.28
CA ASN A 152 21.71 1.47 1.83
C ASN A 152 20.79 2.53 1.22
N CYS A 153 19.90 3.12 2.03
CA CYS A 153 18.91 4.14 1.66
C CYS A 153 18.19 3.83 0.33
N LYS A 154 17.87 2.56 0.07
CA LYS A 154 17.21 2.13 -1.17
C LYS A 154 15.70 2.10 -1.01
N ALA A 155 14.99 2.18 -2.13
CA ALA A 155 13.57 1.91 -2.13
C ALA A 155 13.28 0.45 -1.75
N ALA A 156 12.30 0.25 -0.86
CA ALA A 156 11.74 -1.05 -0.49
C ALA A 156 10.30 -1.12 -1.00
N GLY A 157 9.79 -2.31 -1.34
CA GLY A 157 8.40 -2.40 -1.79
C GLY A 157 8.06 -3.44 -2.84
N CYS A 158 6.77 -3.42 -3.12
CA CYS A 158 6.05 -4.25 -4.07
C CYS A 158 5.15 -3.34 -4.90
N ALA A 159 5.61 -2.96 -6.10
CA ALA A 159 4.86 -2.11 -7.03
C ALA A 159 3.98 -2.90 -8.01
N VAL A 160 4.08 -4.24 -7.98
CA VAL A 160 3.34 -5.15 -8.86
C VAL A 160 1.96 -5.40 -8.28
N GLU A 161 0.94 -5.46 -9.14
CA GLU A 161 -0.40 -5.84 -8.70
C GLU A 161 -0.58 -7.36 -8.64
N LEU A 162 -0.70 -7.91 -7.43
CA LEU A 162 -0.72 -9.36 -7.19
C LEU A 162 -2.12 -9.97 -7.11
N ASN A 163 -3.17 -9.19 -6.87
CA ASN A 163 -4.49 -9.77 -6.59
C ASN A 163 -5.02 -10.62 -7.76
N GLY A 164 -4.84 -10.14 -9.00
CA GLY A 164 -5.27 -10.85 -10.21
C GLY A 164 -4.61 -12.21 -10.37
N VAL A 165 -3.29 -12.26 -10.15
CA VAL A 165 -2.43 -13.45 -10.34
C VAL A 165 -2.24 -14.28 -9.06
N CYS A 166 -2.86 -13.87 -7.95
CA CYS A 166 -2.78 -14.58 -6.67
C CYS A 166 -3.21 -16.04 -6.84
N PRO A 167 -2.41 -17.02 -6.32
CA PRO A 167 -2.77 -18.43 -6.33
C PRO A 167 -4.16 -18.66 -5.75
N SER A 168 -4.93 -19.58 -6.36
CA SER A 168 -6.34 -19.81 -6.00
C SER A 168 -6.57 -20.10 -4.51
N GLN A 169 -5.62 -20.78 -3.86
CA GLN A 169 -5.66 -21.18 -2.46
C GLN A 169 -5.46 -19.98 -1.50
N LEU A 170 -4.88 -18.88 -1.99
CA LEU A 170 -4.58 -17.68 -1.22
C LEU A 170 -5.53 -16.51 -1.52
N LYS A 171 -6.30 -16.62 -2.60
CA LYS A 171 -7.11 -15.53 -3.15
C LYS A 171 -8.28 -15.16 -2.22
N VAL A 172 -8.47 -13.87 -1.98
CA VAL A 172 -9.66 -13.31 -1.34
C VAL A 172 -10.51 -12.64 -2.41
N THR A 173 -11.75 -13.07 -2.56
CA THR A 173 -12.70 -12.54 -3.56
C THR A 173 -13.84 -11.78 -2.91
N VAL A 174 -14.40 -10.82 -3.65
CA VAL A 174 -15.66 -10.15 -3.28
C VAL A 174 -16.73 -10.54 -4.29
N GLU A 175 -17.75 -11.25 -3.81
CA GLU A 175 -18.88 -11.71 -4.63
C GLU A 175 -19.64 -10.55 -5.28
N ALA A 176 -19.73 -9.40 -4.60
CA ALA A 176 -20.42 -8.21 -5.09
C ALA A 176 -19.84 -7.65 -6.41
N ASP A 177 -18.57 -7.94 -6.69
CA ASP A 177 -17.87 -7.49 -7.91
C ASP A 177 -17.62 -8.66 -8.89
N GLY A 178 -18.46 -9.70 -8.86
CA GLY A 178 -18.34 -10.83 -9.79
C GLY A 178 -17.15 -11.76 -9.47
N GLY A 179 -16.74 -11.82 -8.21
CA GLY A 179 -15.65 -12.70 -7.75
C GLY A 179 -14.26 -12.15 -8.04
N VAL A 180 -14.12 -10.84 -8.24
CA VAL A 180 -12.82 -10.18 -8.39
C VAL A 180 -11.98 -10.40 -7.14
N ALA A 181 -10.70 -10.72 -7.36
CA ALA A 181 -9.72 -10.86 -6.30
C ALA A 181 -9.34 -9.47 -5.76
N VAL A 182 -9.43 -9.29 -4.45
CA VAL A 182 -9.18 -7.99 -3.78
C VAL A 182 -7.99 -8.04 -2.83
N ALA A 183 -7.52 -9.24 -2.50
CA ALA A 183 -6.34 -9.47 -1.69
C ALA A 183 -5.79 -10.88 -1.93
N CYS A 184 -4.56 -11.10 -1.46
CA CYS A 184 -3.85 -12.38 -1.49
C CYS A 184 -3.32 -12.69 -0.08
N LYS A 185 -3.81 -13.77 0.53
CA LYS A 185 -3.29 -14.25 1.82
C LYS A 185 -1.83 -14.68 1.70
N SER A 186 -1.08 -14.56 2.78
CA SER A 186 0.14 -15.36 2.91
C SER A 186 -0.20 -16.82 3.17
N ALA A 187 0.78 -17.72 3.04
CA ALA A 187 0.58 -19.12 3.36
C ALA A 187 0.28 -19.34 4.85
N CYS A 188 0.90 -18.55 5.74
CA CYS A 188 0.58 -18.61 7.17
C CYS A 188 -0.90 -18.33 7.39
N GLU A 189 -1.44 -17.30 6.74
CA GLU A 189 -2.83 -16.91 6.95
C GLU A 189 -3.85 -17.80 6.22
N ALA A 190 -3.42 -18.50 5.17
CA ALA A 190 -4.25 -19.48 4.49
C ALA A 190 -4.32 -20.83 5.23
N PHE A 191 -3.20 -21.27 5.80
CA PHE A 191 -3.04 -22.66 6.26
C PHE A 191 -2.74 -22.81 7.76
N GLY A 192 -2.19 -21.79 8.41
CA GLY A 192 -1.91 -21.78 9.85
C GLY A 192 -0.89 -22.82 10.33
N THR A 193 -0.11 -23.42 9.42
CA THR A 193 0.84 -24.46 9.81
C THR A 193 2.15 -23.87 10.34
N PRO A 194 2.84 -24.55 11.27
CA PRO A 194 4.11 -24.08 11.82
C PRO A 194 5.17 -23.74 10.76
N GLU A 195 5.22 -24.50 9.66
CA GLU A 195 6.14 -24.31 8.54
C GLU A 195 5.93 -22.97 7.84
N TYR A 196 4.69 -22.55 7.62
CA TYR A 196 4.37 -21.30 6.95
C TYR A 196 4.39 -20.10 7.89
N CYS A 197 4.06 -20.32 9.16
CA CYS A 197 4.04 -19.28 10.18
C CYS A 197 5.36 -19.12 10.94
N CYS A 198 6.39 -19.90 10.58
CA CYS A 198 7.68 -19.93 11.25
C CYS A 198 7.56 -20.02 12.79
N SER A 199 6.79 -21.00 13.26
CA SER A 199 6.50 -21.18 14.68
C SER A 199 6.85 -22.59 15.17
N GLY A 200 6.89 -22.78 16.49
CA GLY A 200 7.22 -24.08 17.09
C GLY A 200 8.59 -24.60 16.62
N ALA A 201 8.61 -25.80 16.01
CA ALA A 201 9.84 -26.39 15.47
C ALA A 201 10.45 -25.59 14.31
N PHE A 202 9.67 -24.71 13.67
CA PHE A 202 10.08 -23.83 12.58
C PHE A 202 10.34 -22.39 13.07
N GLY A 203 10.54 -22.19 14.37
CA GLY A 203 10.75 -20.86 14.97
C GLY A 203 12.16 -20.28 14.82
N THR A 204 12.96 -20.75 13.86
CA THR A 204 14.28 -20.19 13.58
C THR A 204 14.52 -20.07 12.07
N PRO A 205 15.43 -19.17 11.62
CA PRO A 205 15.82 -19.10 10.20
C PRO A 205 16.40 -20.41 9.65
N ASP A 206 16.99 -21.23 10.53
CA ASP A 206 17.58 -22.51 10.15
C ASP A 206 16.52 -23.57 9.86
N THR A 207 15.35 -23.50 10.50
CA THR A 207 14.28 -24.49 10.34
C THR A 207 13.13 -24.02 9.47
N CYS A 208 12.76 -22.73 9.48
CA CYS A 208 11.76 -22.19 8.57
C CYS A 208 12.38 -21.85 7.21
N LYS A 209 11.96 -22.53 6.15
CA LYS A 209 12.49 -22.32 4.79
C LYS A 209 11.44 -21.68 3.88
N PRO A 210 11.88 -20.96 2.83
CA PRO A 210 10.95 -20.45 1.81
C PRO A 210 10.10 -21.59 1.24
N SER A 211 8.83 -21.29 0.99
CA SER A 211 7.86 -22.18 0.34
C SER A 211 7.56 -21.73 -1.09
N GLU A 212 6.80 -22.53 -1.84
CA GLU A 212 6.28 -22.11 -3.15
C GLU A 212 5.44 -20.83 -3.06
N TYR A 213 4.70 -20.64 -1.96
CA TYR A 213 3.86 -19.46 -1.75
C TYR A 213 4.66 -18.20 -1.40
N SER A 214 5.67 -18.32 -0.53
CA SER A 214 6.58 -17.18 -0.30
C SER A 214 7.43 -16.89 -1.55
N GLY A 215 7.80 -17.93 -2.30
CA GLY A 215 8.45 -17.80 -3.61
C GLY A 215 7.64 -16.96 -4.60
N PHE A 216 6.32 -17.18 -4.70
CA PHE A 216 5.42 -16.37 -5.52
C PHE A 216 5.51 -14.87 -5.16
N PHE A 217 5.42 -14.52 -3.87
CA PHE A 217 5.55 -13.13 -3.43
C PHE A 217 6.94 -12.57 -3.72
N LYS A 218 7.98 -13.36 -3.50
CA LYS A 218 9.36 -12.92 -3.65
C LYS A 218 9.76 -12.67 -5.10
N GLU A 219 9.30 -13.52 -6.01
CA GLU A 219 9.56 -13.38 -7.44
C GLU A 219 8.95 -12.08 -7.98
N ALA A 220 7.71 -11.77 -7.57
CA ALA A 220 7.06 -10.55 -8.00
C ALA A 220 7.61 -9.30 -7.30
N CYS A 221 8.02 -9.42 -6.04
CA CYS A 221 8.41 -8.31 -5.17
C CYS A 221 9.73 -8.61 -4.44
N PRO A 222 10.88 -8.55 -5.15
CA PRO A 222 12.18 -8.97 -4.63
C PRO A 222 12.71 -8.08 -3.49
N THR A 223 12.18 -6.86 -3.37
CA THR A 223 12.52 -5.86 -2.35
C THR A 223 11.49 -5.79 -1.21
N SER A 224 10.73 -6.87 -1.00
CA SER A 224 9.78 -7.02 0.10
C SER A 224 10.01 -8.34 0.83
N TYR A 225 9.66 -8.38 2.12
CA TYR A 225 9.61 -9.61 2.89
C TYR A 225 8.50 -10.50 2.35
N SER A 226 8.85 -11.74 1.99
CA SER A 226 7.90 -12.75 1.52
C SER A 226 7.49 -13.78 2.57
N TYR A 227 8.27 -13.89 3.65
CA TYR A 227 8.02 -14.71 4.85
C TYR A 227 8.89 -14.20 6.01
N ALA A 228 8.67 -14.72 7.23
CA ALA A 228 9.20 -14.13 8.47
C ALA A 228 10.73 -14.03 8.59
N TYR A 229 11.51 -14.84 7.85
CA TYR A 229 12.98 -14.82 7.91
C TYR A 229 13.64 -14.43 6.58
N ASP A 230 12.96 -13.63 5.76
CA ASP A 230 13.46 -13.13 4.47
C ASP A 230 14.38 -11.89 4.60
N ASP A 231 15.28 -11.86 5.58
CA ASP A 231 16.05 -10.64 5.91
C ASP A 231 17.02 -10.24 4.80
N GLY A 232 17.65 -11.21 4.15
CA GLY A 232 18.83 -10.99 3.30
C GLY A 232 18.64 -10.03 2.12
N THR A 233 17.41 -9.82 1.65
CA THR A 233 17.09 -8.91 0.54
C THR A 233 15.94 -7.94 0.85
N SER A 234 15.41 -7.98 2.07
CA SER A 234 14.14 -7.33 2.40
C SER A 234 14.26 -6.32 3.53
N THR A 235 15.32 -6.37 4.33
CA THR A 235 15.61 -5.31 5.31
C THR A 235 16.41 -4.19 4.66
N PHE A 236 15.96 -2.96 4.83
CA PHE A 236 16.66 -1.79 4.35
C PHE A 236 17.02 -0.88 5.51
N THR A 237 18.13 -0.16 5.36
CA THR A 237 18.62 0.75 6.39
C THR A 237 18.96 2.11 5.81
N CYS A 238 18.76 3.16 6.59
CA CYS A 238 19.16 4.52 6.24
C CYS A 238 19.39 5.32 7.52
N SER A 239 19.97 6.52 7.43
CA SER A 239 20.07 7.43 8.57
C SER A 239 19.79 8.86 8.12
N GLY A 240 19.11 9.64 8.95
CA GLY A 240 18.84 11.06 8.69
C GLY A 240 17.98 11.31 7.46
N ALA A 241 17.04 10.41 7.16
CA ALA A 241 16.13 10.52 6.04
C ALA A 241 14.69 10.81 6.50
N ASP A 242 13.94 11.51 5.65
CA ASP A 242 12.48 11.44 5.63
C ASP A 242 12.05 10.26 4.74
N TYR A 243 10.77 9.89 4.77
CA TYR A 243 10.29 8.74 4.00
C TYR A 243 9.00 9.05 3.23
N VAL A 244 8.92 8.56 2.00
CA VAL A 244 7.71 8.60 1.18
C VAL A 244 7.13 7.19 1.09
N ILE A 245 5.95 7.00 1.67
CA ILE A 245 5.18 5.75 1.60
C ILE A 245 4.11 5.95 0.53
N THR A 246 4.17 5.18 -0.55
CA THR A 246 3.24 5.32 -1.68
C THR A 246 2.40 4.06 -1.84
N PHE A 247 1.07 4.22 -1.84
CA PHE A 247 0.13 3.18 -2.27
C PHE A 247 -0.11 3.27 -3.77
N CYS A 248 -0.13 2.13 -4.46
CA CYS A 248 -0.17 2.03 -5.93
C CYS A 248 0.90 2.87 -6.64
N PRO A 249 2.20 2.76 -6.27
CA PRO A 249 3.26 3.51 -6.92
C PRO A 249 3.28 3.25 -8.43
N PRO A 250 3.67 4.26 -9.24
CA PRO A 250 3.82 4.05 -10.68
C PRO A 250 4.88 2.97 -10.94
N PRO A 251 4.75 2.21 -12.04
CA PRO A 251 5.73 1.21 -12.41
C PRO A 251 7.12 1.86 -12.54
N SER A 252 8.12 1.25 -11.91
CA SER A 252 9.47 1.81 -11.88
C SER A 252 10.06 1.92 -13.30
N PRO A 253 10.59 3.09 -13.72
CA PRO A 253 11.17 3.27 -15.05
C PRO A 253 12.45 2.43 -15.31
N ARG A 254 12.95 1.68 -14.31
CA ARG A 254 14.12 0.80 -14.41
C ARG A 254 13.84 -0.69 -14.22
N GLY A 255 12.57 -1.10 -14.25
CA GLY A 255 12.17 -2.48 -13.97
C GLY A 255 11.02 -3.01 -14.80
N ALA A 256 10.79 -2.47 -16.00
CA ALA A 256 9.99 -3.16 -17.00
C ALA A 256 10.77 -4.40 -17.49
N ALA A 257 10.75 -5.48 -16.70
CA ALA A 257 10.90 -6.80 -17.29
C ALA A 257 9.67 -7.01 -18.19
N PRO A 258 9.84 -7.50 -19.43
CA PRO A 258 8.75 -7.65 -20.35
C PRO A 258 7.89 -8.82 -19.86
N TYR A 259 6.69 -8.54 -19.36
CA TYR A 259 5.63 -9.55 -19.32
C TYR A 259 5.13 -9.76 -20.75
N SER A 260 5.97 -10.38 -21.57
CA SER A 260 5.55 -11.01 -22.81
C SER A 260 5.34 -12.49 -22.51
N GLN A 261 4.24 -13.04 -23.04
CA GLN A 261 3.82 -14.45 -23.01
C GLN A 261 2.79 -14.82 -21.91
N LEU A 262 1.61 -14.20 -21.98
CA LEU A 262 0.34 -14.94 -21.85
C LEU A 262 -0.61 -14.46 -22.96
N GLU A 263 -0.20 -14.61 -24.21
CA GLU A 263 -1.16 -14.69 -25.32
C GLU A 263 -1.65 -16.13 -25.41
N GLY A 264 -2.91 -16.34 -25.06
CA GLY A 264 -3.53 -17.67 -25.09
C GLY A 264 -5.02 -17.66 -24.81
N PHE A 265 -5.75 -16.61 -25.19
CA PHE A 265 -7.22 -16.68 -25.29
C PHE A 265 -7.71 -15.69 -26.36
N SER A 266 -7.67 -16.11 -27.63
CA SER A 266 -8.36 -15.39 -28.71
C SER A 266 -9.86 -15.60 -28.57
N ILE A 267 -10.57 -14.53 -28.20
CA ILE A 267 -12.01 -14.40 -28.39
C ILE A 267 -12.20 -13.98 -29.84
N ALA A 268 -12.66 -14.89 -30.70
CA ALA A 268 -13.07 -14.55 -32.06
C ALA A 268 -14.40 -13.78 -32.00
N ALA A 269 -14.34 -12.45 -32.07
CA ALA A 269 -15.49 -11.62 -32.37
C ALA A 269 -15.72 -11.64 -33.90
N ALA A 270 -16.74 -12.36 -34.35
CA ALA A 270 -17.21 -12.28 -35.72
C ALA A 270 -17.97 -10.96 -35.93
N ALA A 271 -17.38 -10.03 -36.66
CA ALA A 271 -18.07 -8.84 -37.17
C ALA A 271 -18.91 -9.23 -38.40
N SER A 272 -20.23 -9.11 -38.32
CA SER A 272 -21.09 -9.13 -39.52
C SER A 272 -21.31 -7.70 -40.01
N LEU A 273 -20.82 -7.41 -41.22
CA LEU A 273 -21.23 -6.25 -42.00
C LEU A 273 -22.59 -6.54 -42.64
N ALA A 274 -23.62 -5.76 -42.33
CA ALA A 274 -24.84 -5.71 -43.12
C ALA A 274 -25.32 -4.26 -43.29
N ALA A 275 -25.62 -3.96 -44.55
CA ALA A 275 -25.84 -2.68 -45.20
C ALA A 275 -26.89 -1.74 -44.58
N SER A 276 -26.63 -0.44 -44.73
CA SER A 276 -27.56 0.68 -44.50
C SER A 276 -28.69 0.70 -45.54
N PRO A 277 -29.95 1.07 -45.17
CA PRO A 277 -31.00 1.30 -46.15
C PRO A 277 -30.95 2.75 -46.67
N THR A 278 -30.93 2.89 -47.99
CA THR A 278 -31.10 4.14 -48.72
C THR A 278 -32.55 4.62 -48.62
N PHE A 279 -32.77 5.81 -48.06
CA PHE A 279 -34.06 6.52 -48.11
C PHE A 279 -34.28 7.08 -49.54
N SER A 280 -35.28 6.54 -50.25
CA SER A 280 -35.81 7.14 -51.48
C SER A 280 -37.02 8.01 -51.13
N VAL A 281 -36.91 9.32 -51.38
CA VAL A 281 -38.02 10.27 -51.27
C VAL A 281 -38.73 10.35 -52.62
N ALA A 282 -39.94 9.78 -52.72
CA ALA A 282 -40.79 9.91 -53.89
C ALA A 282 -41.55 11.25 -53.83
N PHE A 283 -41.25 12.15 -54.77
CA PHE A 283 -42.04 13.35 -55.04
C PHE A 283 -43.22 12.97 -55.95
N SER A 284 -44.42 12.84 -55.38
CA SER A 284 -45.66 12.71 -56.16
C SER A 284 -46.15 14.10 -56.60
N LEU A 285 -45.93 14.43 -57.88
CA LEU A 285 -46.55 15.55 -58.58
C LEU A 285 -48.02 15.21 -58.89
N GLY A 286 -48.93 15.72 -58.06
CA GLY A 286 -50.36 15.72 -58.37
C GLY A 286 -50.70 16.83 -59.37
N ILE A 287 -51.00 16.45 -60.61
CA ILE A 287 -51.57 17.33 -61.63
C ILE A 287 -53.07 17.46 -61.35
N LEU A 288 -53.51 18.68 -60.98
CA LEU A 288 -54.92 19.04 -60.91
C LEU A 288 -55.38 19.49 -62.29
N ALA A 289 -56.10 18.63 -63.00
CA ALA A 289 -56.76 18.98 -64.25
C ALA A 289 -58.12 19.64 -63.97
N VAL A 290 -58.33 20.80 -64.60
CA VAL A 290 -59.58 21.57 -64.62
C VAL A 290 -60.32 21.26 -65.92
N ALA A 291 -61.60 20.89 -65.81
CA ALA A 291 -62.64 20.98 -66.86
C ALA A 291 -63.96 21.18 -66.07
N VAL A 292 -64.63 22.32 -66.07
CA VAL A 292 -65.33 23.10 -67.12
C VAL A 292 -66.44 22.29 -67.82
N PHE A 293 -67.67 22.70 -67.44
CA PHE A 293 -69.04 22.25 -67.77
C PHE A 293 -69.58 21.04 -67.01
#